data_AF-A0A969SIY1-F1
#
_entry.id   AF-A0A969SIY1-F1
#
_cell.length_a   1.000
_cell.length_b   1.000
_cell.length_c   1.000
_cell.angle_alpha   90.00
_cell.angle_beta   90.00
_cell.angle_gamma   90.00
#
_symmetry.space_group_name_H-M   'P 1'
#
loop_
_entity.id
_entity.type
_entity.pdbx_description
1 polymer ?
#
loop_
_entity_poly.entity_id
_entity_poly.type
_entity_poly.pdbx_seq_one_letter_code
_entity_poly.pdbx_strand_id
1 'polypeptide(L)'
;MSIVARRPATGYFCDMGLAELKEVALHLSEDERAELTNVLLESLSAPDPHDGDQDSLSEAVQRSRDIDAGKVRLVSEEAFWQGVKADRAK
;
A
#
# COMPACT_ATOMS: atom_id res chain seq x y z
N MET A 1 13.01 -33.79 20.41
CA MET A 1 13.31 -32.62 21.28
C MET A 1 13.51 -31.42 20.37
N SER A 2 12.48 -30.60 20.17
CA SER A 2 12.60 -29.37 19.34
C SER A 2 12.98 -28.20 20.24
N ILE A 3 14.15 -27.63 20.00
CA ILE A 3 14.58 -26.36 20.60
C ILE A 3 13.82 -25.25 19.87
N VAL A 4 12.76 -24.75 20.49
CA VAL A 4 12.11 -23.49 20.08
C VAL A 4 13.07 -22.38 20.50
N ALA A 5 13.79 -21.82 19.52
CA ALA A 5 14.55 -20.59 19.74
C ALA A 5 13.56 -19.46 20.03
N ARG A 6 13.40 -19.10 21.31
CA ARG A 6 12.79 -17.83 21.70
C ARG A 6 13.68 -16.72 21.15
N ARG A 7 13.20 -15.98 20.14
CA ARG A 7 13.75 -14.66 19.83
C ARG A 7 13.59 -13.79 21.09
N PRO A 8 14.66 -13.17 21.61
CA PRO A 8 14.51 -12.18 22.66
C PRO A 8 13.71 -11.02 22.08
N ALA A 9 12.62 -10.66 22.73
CA ALA A 9 11.89 -9.42 22.46
C ALA A 9 12.85 -8.27 22.80
N THR A 10 13.55 -7.77 21.78
CA THR A 10 14.34 -6.55 21.91
C THR A 10 13.33 -5.41 21.97
N GLY A 11 12.95 -5.06 23.20
CA GLY A 11 12.15 -3.89 23.47
C GLY A 11 12.93 -2.64 23.11
N TYR A 12 12.77 -2.18 21.88
CA TYR A 12 12.96 -0.79 21.51
C TYR A 12 11.58 -0.21 21.18
N PHE A 13 10.69 -0.15 22.17
CA PHE A 13 9.66 0.87 22.13
C PHE A 13 10.35 2.18 22.50
N CYS A 14 11.05 2.77 21.52
CA CYS A 14 11.25 4.21 21.54
C CYS A 14 9.84 4.78 21.35
N ASP A 15 9.33 5.38 22.42
CA ASP A 15 8.02 6.03 22.49
C ASP A 15 8.07 7.32 21.64
N MET A 16 8.33 7.17 20.34
CA MET A 16 8.32 8.26 19.38
C MET A 16 6.86 8.51 19.04
N GLY A 17 6.37 9.68 19.42
CA GLY A 17 4.99 10.06 19.11
C GLY A 17 4.80 10.17 17.60
N LEU A 18 3.55 10.02 17.13
CA LEU A 18 3.21 10.17 15.71
C LEU A 18 3.71 11.50 15.12
N ALA A 19 3.73 12.57 15.92
CA ALA A 19 4.23 13.88 15.51
C ALA A 19 5.74 13.84 15.20
N GLU A 20 6.54 13.20 16.07
CA GLU A 20 7.98 13.07 15.90
C GLU A 20 8.33 12.15 14.72
N LEU A 21 7.56 11.07 14.52
CA LEU A 21 7.70 10.20 13.34
C LEU A 21 7.46 10.97 12.03
N LYS A 22 6.45 11.85 12.00
CA LYS A 22 6.17 12.70 10.83
C LYS A 22 7.32 13.66 10.56
N GLU A 23 7.83 14.32 11.59
CA GLU A 23 8.95 15.24 11.46
C GLU A 23 10.21 14.51 10.94
N VAL A 24 10.53 13.33 11.48
CA VAL A 24 11.67 12.54 10.98
C VAL A 24 11.46 12.10 9.53
N ALA A 25 10.25 11.64 9.17
CA ALA A 25 9.94 11.19 7.82
C ALA A 25 10.10 12.30 6.76
N LEU A 26 9.86 13.57 7.12
CA LEU A 26 10.06 14.72 6.21
C LEU A 26 11.54 14.98 5.89
N HIS A 27 12.46 14.54 6.75
CA HIS A 27 13.90 14.71 6.55
C HIS A 27 14.56 13.54 5.79
N LEU A 28 13.83 12.44 5.58
CA LEU A 28 14.29 11.31 4.78
C LEU A 28 14.38 11.67 3.30
N SER A 29 15.28 11.02 2.58
CA SER A 29 15.31 11.07 1.11
C SER A 29 14.06 10.43 0.50
N GLU A 30 13.83 10.64 -0.79
CA GLU A 30 12.67 10.05 -1.47
C GLU A 30 12.66 8.52 -1.43
N ASP A 31 13.82 7.90 -1.66
CA ASP A 31 13.99 6.45 -1.62
C ASP A 31 13.72 5.88 -0.21
N GLU A 32 14.24 6.53 0.83
CA GLU A 32 14.01 6.13 2.22
C GLU A 32 12.54 6.31 2.63
N ARG A 33 11.86 7.36 2.15
CA ARG A 33 10.41 7.53 2.36
C ARG A 33 9.61 6.44 1.64
N ALA A 34 10.02 6.04 0.44
CA ALA A 34 9.38 4.96 -0.30
C ALA A 34 9.54 3.62 0.43
N GLU A 35 10.73 3.32 0.94
CA GLU A 35 10.99 2.14 1.77
C GLU A 35 10.15 2.16 3.06
N LEU A 36 10.15 3.29 3.79
CA LEU A 36 9.33 3.46 5.00
C LEU A 36 7.83 3.27 4.69
N THR A 37 7.35 3.79 3.57
CA THR A 37 5.95 3.64 3.16
C THR A 37 5.59 2.18 2.94
N ASN A 38 6.44 1.40 2.27
CA ASN A 38 6.20 -0.03 2.07
C ASN A 38 6.13 -0.76 3.41
N VAL A 39 7.06 -0.50 4.33
CA VAL A 39 7.05 -1.10 5.67
C VAL A 39 5.77 -0.76 6.44
N LEU A 40 5.34 0.51 6.38
CA LEU A 40 4.11 0.94 7.05
C LEU A 40 2.89 0.25 6.45
N LEU A 41 2.77 0.18 5.12
CA LEU A 41 1.66 -0.50 4.44
C LEU A 41 1.62 -2.00 4.77
N GLU A 42 2.77 -2.67 4.80
CA GLU A 42 2.88 -4.09 5.18
C GLU A 42 2.56 -4.35 6.66
N SER A 43 2.73 -3.35 7.52
CA SER A 43 2.41 -3.45 8.95
C SER A 43 0.92 -3.34 9.26
N LEU A 44 0.12 -2.83 8.32
CA LEU A 44 -1.33 -2.74 8.48
C LEU A 44 -1.93 -4.14 8.46
N SER A 45 -2.94 -4.37 9.30
CA SER A 45 -3.79 -5.56 9.17
C SER A 45 -4.33 -5.63 7.75
N ALA A 46 -4.48 -6.84 7.21
CA ALA A 46 -5.17 -7.03 5.94
C ALA A 46 -6.48 -6.25 5.97
N PRO A 47 -6.83 -5.52 4.89
CA PRO A 47 -8.08 -4.78 4.84
C PRO A 47 -9.21 -5.72 5.24
N ASP A 48 -10.07 -5.29 6.16
CA ASP A 48 -11.25 -6.08 6.49
C ASP A 48 -12.00 -6.29 5.16
N PRO A 49 -12.29 -7.54 4.75
CA PRO A 49 -13.03 -7.80 3.52
C PRO A 49 -14.43 -7.14 3.52
N HIS A 50 -14.88 -6.63 4.67
CA HIS A 50 -16.08 -5.82 4.82
C HIS A 50 -15.83 -4.30 4.85
N ASP A 51 -14.58 -3.83 4.95
CA ASP A 51 -14.14 -2.43 4.77
C ASP A 51 -13.96 -2.09 3.28
N GLY A 52 -14.90 -2.54 2.45
CA GLY A 52 -15.07 -1.95 1.14
C GLY A 52 -15.53 -0.52 1.34
N ASP A 53 -14.58 0.43 1.30
CA ASP A 53 -14.90 1.86 1.29
C ASP A 53 -16.04 2.07 0.27
N GLN A 54 -17.13 2.70 0.71
CA GLN A 54 -18.31 2.93 -0.14
C GLN A 54 -17.90 3.63 -1.43
N ASP A 55 -16.87 4.46 -1.38
CA ASP A 55 -16.30 5.12 -2.53
C ASP A 55 -15.67 4.12 -3.50
N SER A 56 -14.90 3.14 -3.02
CA SER A 56 -14.31 2.06 -3.82
C SER A 56 -15.38 1.19 -4.49
N LEU A 57 -16.44 0.82 -3.77
CA LEU A 57 -17.55 0.06 -4.32
C LEU A 57 -18.34 0.86 -5.36
N SER A 58 -18.58 2.15 -5.09
CA SER A 58 -19.27 3.04 -6.03
C SER A 58 -18.48 3.21 -7.33
N GLU A 59 -17.15 3.30 -7.22
CA GLU A 59 -16.23 3.42 -8.34
C GLU A 59 -16.25 2.13 -9.19
N ALA A 60 -16.15 0.96 -8.54
CA ALA A 60 -16.21 -0.33 -9.22
C ALA A 60 -17.52 -0.53 -9.99
N VAL A 61 -18.66 -0.15 -9.39
CA VAL A 61 -19.97 -0.19 -10.05
C VAL A 61 -20.02 0.75 -11.25
N GLN A 62 -19.50 1.97 -11.10
CA GLN A 62 -19.48 2.95 -12.18
C GLN A 62 -18.59 2.49 -13.33
N ARG A 63 -17.41 1.93 -13.04
CA ARG A 63 -16.51 1.35 -14.05
C ARG A 63 -17.16 0.22 -14.83
N SER A 64 -17.89 -0.68 -14.15
CA SER A 64 -18.64 -1.74 -14.84
C SER A 64 -19.62 -1.16 -15.86
N ARG A 65 -20.40 -0.13 -15.47
CA ARG A 65 -21.36 0.52 -16.37
C ARG A 65 -20.69 1.20 -17.56
N ASP A 66 -19.55 1.84 -17.36
CA ASP A 66 -18.85 2.53 -18.43
C ASP A 66 -18.17 1.55 -19.40
N ILE A 67 -17.75 0.37 -18.92
CA ILE A 67 -17.31 -0.76 -19.77
C ILE A 67 -18.48 -1.26 -20.62
N ASP A 68 -19.62 -1.58 -19.99
CA ASP A 68 -20.80 -2.09 -20.68
C ASP A 68 -21.35 -1.10 -21.70
N ALA A 69 -21.25 0.20 -21.41
CA ALA A 69 -21.64 1.28 -22.31
C ALA A 69 -20.60 1.60 -23.40
N GLY A 70 -19.43 0.94 -23.40
CA GLY A 70 -18.35 1.18 -24.36
C GLY A 70 -17.69 2.56 -24.25
N LYS A 71 -17.80 3.21 -23.09
CA LYS A 71 -17.23 4.55 -22.85
C LYS A 71 -15.74 4.52 -22.52
N VAL A 72 -15.21 3.35 -22.20
CA VAL A 72 -13.79 3.15 -21.88
C VAL A 72 -13.16 2.16 -22.85
N ARG A 73 -11.88 2.37 -23.16
CA ARG A 73 -11.08 1.41 -23.91
C ARG A 73 -10.40 0.47 -22.91
N LEU A 74 -10.72 -0.81 -23.00
CA LEU A 74 -10.02 -1.85 -22.25
C LEU A 74 -8.58 -1.98 -22.76
N VAL A 75 -7.67 -2.25 -21.84
CA VAL A 75 -6.28 -2.61 -22.13
C VAL A 75 -6.06 -4.06 -21.74
N SER A 76 -5.11 -4.73 -22.39
CA SER A 76 -4.68 -6.05 -21.91
C SER A 76 -3.95 -5.90 -20.57
N GLU A 77 -3.94 -6.98 -19.79
CA GLU A 77 -3.18 -7.04 -18.54
C GLU A 77 -1.68 -6.72 -18.76
N GLU A 78 -1.09 -7.25 -19.83
CA GLU A 78 0.29 -6.95 -20.22
C GLU A 78 0.49 -5.45 -20.42
N ALA A 79 -0.38 -4.79 -21.20
CA ALA A 79 -0.29 -3.36 -21.45
C ALA A 79 -0.49 -2.52 -20.18
N PHE A 80 -1.38 -2.96 -19.27
CA PHE A 80 -1.57 -2.34 -17.96
C PHE A 80 -0.27 -2.36 -17.14
N TRP A 81 0.35 -3.53 -16.97
CA TRP A 81 1.58 -3.63 -16.16
C TRP A 81 2.76 -2.91 -16.79
N GLN A 82 2.87 -2.87 -18.12
CA GLN A 82 3.89 -2.06 -18.80
C GLN A 82 3.70 -0.57 -18.53
N GLY A 83 2.45 -0.08 -18.57
CA GLY A 83 2.13 1.31 -18.23
C GLY A 83 2.52 1.66 -16.78
N VAL A 84 2.14 0.81 -15.82
CA VAL A 84 2.49 1.01 -14.39
C VAL A 84 4.00 1.06 -14.17
N LYS A 85 4.76 0.17 -14.81
CA LYS A 85 6.23 0.16 -14.72
C LYS A 85 6.84 1.42 -15.30
N ALA A 86 6.34 1.89 -16.45
CA ALA A 86 6.84 3.08 -17.12
C ALA A 86 6.58 4.36 -16.32
N ASP A 87 5.43 4.46 -15.63
CA ASP A 87 5.11 5.62 -14.80
C ASP A 87 5.91 5.66 -13.50
N ARG A 88 6.24 4.49 -12.92
CA ARG A 88 7.10 4.40 -11.72
C ARG A 88 8.59 4.68 -11.98
N ALA A 89 9.00 4.68 -13.25
CA ALA A 89 10.39 4.92 -13.65
C ALA A 89 10.66 6.39 -14.06
N LYS A 90 9.63 7.25 -13.98
CA LYS A 90 9.72 8.70 -14.21
C LYS A 90 9.90 9.41 -12.89
#